data_AF-A0A8S1GMB6-F1
#
_entry.id   AF-A0A8S1GMB6-F1
#
_cell.length_a   1.000
_cell.length_b   1.000
_cell.length_c   1.000
_cell.angle_alpha   90.00
_cell.angle_beta   90.00
_cell.angle_gamma   90.00
#
_symmetry.space_group_name_H-M   'P 1'
#
loop_
_entity.id
_entity.type
_entity.pdbx_description
1 polymer ?
#
loop_
_entity_poly.entity_id
_entity_poly.type
_entity_poly.pdbx_seq_one_letter_code
_entity_poly.pdbx_strand_id
1 'polypeptide(L)'
;MGQLRDFIENHGGFDKSKMKILHKGKILNQDDAHPLSDCGFKENEKIIVMGGRKVVKDDPGFSSLVAYENKHLGLLRKTLDDIEKDIGELEKNYLEESKQREMAKRVEKRVKIFSEDALRHLENIDGLVIVTDDTDPQQAQRNREKRKSLINGIQLLLNANDALSRRLEEYFMKLDGKVVE
;
A
#
# COMPACT_ATOMS: atom_id res chain seq x y z
N MET A 1 -24.87 14.32 -29.73
CA MET A 1 -24.30 14.44 -28.36
C MET A 1 -23.00 13.64 -28.23
N GLY A 2 -22.87 12.51 -28.93
CA GLY A 2 -21.66 11.67 -28.93
C GLY A 2 -20.36 12.43 -29.22
N GLN A 3 -20.29 13.21 -30.31
CA GLN A 3 -19.07 13.97 -30.67
C GLN A 3 -18.63 14.99 -29.60
N LEU A 4 -19.58 15.62 -28.91
CA LEU A 4 -19.27 16.54 -27.81
C LEU A 4 -18.72 15.78 -26.59
N ARG A 5 -19.29 14.61 -26.28
CA ARG A 5 -18.79 13.73 -25.22
C ARG A 5 -17.39 13.21 -25.55
N ASP A 6 -17.13 12.82 -26.79
CA ASP A 6 -15.81 12.35 -27.23
C ASP A 6 -14.77 13.48 -27.18
N PHE A 7 -15.15 14.71 -27.56
CA PHE A 7 -14.27 15.88 -27.45
C PHE A 7 -13.89 16.18 -25.99
N ILE A 8 -14.87 16.09 -25.08
CA ILE A 8 -14.66 16.34 -23.65
C ILE A 8 -13.93 15.18 -22.97
N GLU A 9 -14.11 13.94 -23.41
CA GLU A 9 -13.31 12.80 -22.97
C GLU A 9 -11.83 13.03 -23.32
N ASN A 10 -11.55 13.44 -24.56
CA ASN A 10 -10.19 13.64 -25.05
C ASN A 10 -9.48 14.85 -24.40
N HIS A 11 -10.20 15.93 -24.09
CA HIS A 11 -9.59 17.16 -23.54
C HIS A 11 -9.74 17.30 -22.03
N GLY A 12 -10.75 16.66 -21.43
CA GLY A 12 -11.10 16.81 -20.02
C GLY A 12 -10.77 15.60 -19.14
N GLY A 13 -10.39 14.46 -19.72
CA GLY A 13 -10.05 13.25 -18.96
C GLY A 13 -11.23 12.66 -18.18
N PHE A 14 -12.46 12.94 -18.61
CA PHE A 14 -13.69 12.40 -18.03
C PHE A 14 -14.07 11.08 -18.70
N ASP A 15 -14.61 10.15 -17.92
CA ASP A 15 -15.16 8.89 -18.45
C ASP A 15 -16.53 9.14 -19.08
N LYS A 16 -16.71 8.79 -20.36
CA LYS A 16 -17.95 8.91 -21.12
C LYS A 16 -19.16 8.30 -20.40
N SER A 17 -18.96 7.22 -19.64
CA SER A 17 -20.02 6.53 -18.90
C SER A 17 -20.49 7.26 -17.64
N LYS A 18 -19.63 8.11 -17.05
CA LYS A 18 -19.90 8.85 -15.79
C LYS A 18 -20.06 10.35 -16.01
N MET A 19 -20.05 10.79 -17.27
CA MET A 19 -20.08 12.19 -17.64
C MET A 19 -21.53 12.71 -17.71
N LYS A 20 -21.84 13.71 -16.89
CA LYS A 20 -23.09 14.47 -16.89
C LYS A 20 -22.83 15.86 -17.43
N ILE A 21 -23.50 16.21 -18.52
CA ILE A 21 -23.46 17.56 -19.09
C ILE A 21 -24.64 18.35 -18.54
N LEU A 22 -24.36 19.47 -17.90
CA LEU A 22 -25.36 20.42 -17.42
C LEU A 22 -25.40 21.63 -18.34
N HIS A 23 -26.59 21.93 -18.86
CA HIS A 23 -26.86 23.10 -19.69
C HIS A 23 -28.09 23.83 -19.13
N LYS A 24 -27.96 25.12 -18.79
CA LYS A 24 -29.06 25.98 -18.28
C LYS A 24 -29.84 25.36 -17.11
N GLY A 25 -29.12 24.72 -16.19
CA GLY A 25 -29.72 24.06 -15.02
C GLY A 25 -30.44 22.74 -15.33
N LYS A 26 -30.41 22.26 -16.57
CA LYS A 26 -30.94 20.94 -16.95
C LYS A 26 -29.81 19.97 -17.23
N ILE A 27 -29.91 18.76 -16.66
CA ILE A 27 -28.97 17.67 -16.91
C ILE A 27 -29.37 17.02 -18.24
N LEU A 28 -28.45 17.03 -19.20
CA LEU A 28 -28.65 16.43 -20.52
C LEU A 28 -28.33 14.93 -20.46
N ASN A 29 -29.30 14.14 -20.01
CA ASN A 29 -29.26 12.66 -20.04
C ASN A 29 -29.80 12.11 -21.38
N GLN A 30 -29.50 12.77 -22.49
CA GLN A 30 -29.94 12.31 -23.81
C GLN A 30 -28.91 11.35 -24.41
N ASP A 31 -29.40 10.48 -25.29
CA ASP A 31 -28.65 9.41 -25.93
C ASP A 31 -27.61 9.97 -26.93
N ASP A 32 -26.55 9.21 -27.22
CA ASP A 32 -25.43 9.69 -28.05
C ASP A 32 -25.86 10.15 -29.45
N ALA A 33 -26.97 9.57 -29.95
CA ALA A 33 -27.59 9.82 -31.24
C ALA A 33 -28.40 11.14 -31.34
N HIS A 34 -28.68 11.84 -30.24
CA HIS A 34 -29.44 13.09 -30.31
C HIS A 34 -28.58 14.25 -30.83
N PRO A 35 -29.03 15.02 -31.84
CA PRO A 35 -28.26 16.13 -32.39
C PRO A 35 -28.18 17.30 -31.40
N LEU A 36 -27.04 18.01 -31.41
CA LEU A 36 -26.82 19.20 -30.56
C LEU A 36 -27.79 20.33 -30.91
N SER A 37 -28.24 20.39 -32.17
CA SER A 37 -29.21 21.37 -32.66
C SER A 37 -30.53 21.33 -31.87
N ASP A 38 -30.99 20.13 -31.51
CA ASP A 38 -32.27 19.92 -30.79
C ASP A 38 -32.15 20.22 -29.29
N CYS A 39 -30.93 20.30 -28.78
CA CYS A 39 -30.64 20.67 -27.40
C CYS A 39 -30.59 22.20 -27.18
N GLY A 40 -30.81 23.00 -28.24
CA GLY A 40 -30.91 24.46 -28.16
C GLY A 40 -29.61 25.16 -27.75
N PHE A 41 -28.45 24.57 -28.11
CA PHE A 41 -27.15 25.19 -27.91
C PHE A 41 -26.99 26.40 -28.83
N LYS A 42 -26.61 27.55 -28.26
CA LYS A 42 -26.17 28.73 -29.03
C LYS A 42 -24.65 28.86 -29.00
N GLU A 43 -24.12 29.58 -29.98
CA GLU A 43 -22.70 29.91 -30.06
C GLU A 43 -22.27 30.70 -28.81
N ASN A 44 -21.13 30.32 -28.20
CA ASN A 44 -20.58 30.84 -26.94
C ASN A 44 -21.36 30.53 -25.64
N GLU A 45 -22.25 29.53 -25.63
CA GLU A 45 -22.89 29.09 -24.39
C GLU A 45 -21.95 28.26 -23.49
N LYS A 46 -22.02 28.53 -22.18
CA LYS A 46 -21.23 27.82 -21.17
C LYS A 46 -21.92 26.53 -20.76
N ILE A 47 -21.21 25.42 -20.91
CA ILE A 47 -21.62 24.12 -20.41
C ILE A 47 -20.83 23.79 -19.15
N ILE A 48 -21.49 23.19 -18.17
CA ILE A 48 -20.82 22.64 -16.99
C ILE A 48 -20.77 21.13 -17.17
N VAL A 49 -19.56 20.59 -17.22
CA VAL A 49 -19.34 19.15 -17.28
C VAL A 49 -19.02 18.67 -15.88
N MET A 50 -19.81 17.73 -15.39
CA MET A 50 -19.57 17.04 -14.14
C MET A 50 -19.42 15.56 -14.44
N GLY A 51 -18.28 14.98 -14.11
CA GLY A 51 -18.06 13.56 -14.31
C GLY A 51 -17.00 13.04 -13.36
N GLY A 52 -17.03 11.75 -13.09
CA GLY A 52 -15.87 11.08 -12.54
C GLY A 52 -14.72 11.23 -13.53
N ARG A 53 -13.52 11.58 -13.06
CA ARG A 53 -12.30 11.39 -13.87
C ARG A 53 -12.29 9.95 -14.36
N LYS A 54 -11.66 9.68 -15.51
CA LYS A 54 -11.27 8.31 -15.86
C LYS A 54 -10.56 7.75 -14.63
N VAL A 55 -11.27 6.87 -13.90
CA VAL A 55 -10.65 6.04 -12.89
C VAL A 55 -9.83 5.11 -13.74
N VAL A 56 -8.58 5.51 -13.94
CA VAL A 56 -7.50 4.68 -14.44
C VAL A 56 -7.66 3.37 -13.70
N LYS A 57 -8.25 2.38 -14.39
CA LYS A 57 -8.78 1.16 -13.79
C LYS A 57 -7.61 0.58 -12.99
N ASP A 58 -7.77 0.40 -11.68
CA ASP A 58 -6.68 -0.12 -10.86
C ASP A 58 -6.21 -1.40 -11.54
N ASP A 59 -4.94 -1.37 -11.98
CA ASP A 59 -4.35 -2.49 -12.68
C ASP A 59 -4.50 -3.72 -11.76
N PRO A 60 -4.84 -4.92 -12.27
CA PRO A 60 -4.74 -6.14 -11.48
C PRO A 60 -3.40 -6.25 -10.70
N GLY A 61 -2.31 -5.70 -11.23
CA GLY A 61 -1.03 -5.53 -10.52
C GLY A 61 -1.11 -4.62 -9.29
N PHE A 62 -1.75 -3.45 -9.39
CA PHE A 62 -1.95 -2.53 -8.24
C PHE A 62 -2.84 -3.14 -7.17
N SER A 63 -3.95 -3.77 -7.57
CA SER A 63 -4.86 -4.45 -6.64
C SER A 63 -4.16 -5.59 -5.90
N SER A 64 -3.29 -6.33 -6.59
CA SER A 64 -2.50 -7.42 -5.99
C SER A 64 -1.47 -6.89 -4.98
N LEU A 65 -0.81 -5.77 -5.28
CA LEU A 65 0.11 -5.10 -4.34
C LEU A 65 -0.59 -4.62 -3.07
N VAL A 66 -1.76 -4.00 -3.22
CA VAL A 66 -2.56 -3.52 -2.09
C VAL A 66 -3.09 -4.68 -1.26
N ALA A 67 -3.54 -5.76 -1.90
CA ALA A 67 -3.98 -6.96 -1.20
C ALA A 67 -2.83 -7.63 -0.43
N TYR A 68 -1.62 -7.65 -1.02
CA TYR A 68 -0.42 -8.18 -0.39
C TYR A 68 0.00 -7.35 0.82
N GLU A 69 0.05 -6.03 0.67
CA GLU A 69 0.31 -5.09 1.77
C GLU A 69 -0.65 -5.32 2.94
N ASN A 70 -1.96 -5.33 2.68
CA ASN A 70 -2.97 -5.47 3.73
C ASN A 70 -2.88 -6.81 4.47
N LYS A 71 -2.55 -7.90 3.77
CA LYS A 71 -2.46 -9.22 4.39
C LYS A 71 -1.16 -9.42 5.15
N HIS A 72 -0.03 -9.04 4.56
CA HIS A 72 1.29 -9.40 5.09
C HIS A 72 1.88 -8.37 6.04
N LEU A 73 1.66 -7.07 5.79
CA LEU A 73 2.20 -6.01 6.66
C LEU A 73 1.56 -6.05 8.05
N GLY A 74 0.26 -6.35 8.12
CA GLY A 74 -0.45 -6.49 9.39
C GLY A 74 0.02 -7.68 10.22
N LEU A 75 0.28 -8.83 9.56
CA LEU A 75 0.82 -10.03 10.23
C LEU A 75 2.24 -9.81 10.73
N LEU A 76 3.11 -9.20 9.92
CA LEU A 76 4.47 -8.85 10.32
C LEU A 76 4.45 -7.91 11.52
N ARG A 77 3.68 -6.82 11.46
CA ARG A 77 3.58 -5.88 12.57
C ARG A 77 3.12 -6.54 13.86
N LYS A 78 2.08 -7.37 13.80
CA LYS A 78 1.59 -8.10 14.97
C LYS A 78 2.68 -9.01 15.56
N THR A 79 3.42 -9.72 14.70
CA THR A 79 4.49 -10.61 15.14
C THR A 79 5.61 -9.84 15.84
N LEU A 80 5.97 -8.67 15.32
CA LEU A 80 6.96 -7.77 15.93
C LEU A 80 6.48 -7.23 17.29
N ASP A 81 5.22 -6.78 17.37
CA ASP A 81 4.61 -6.30 18.62
C ASP A 81 4.59 -7.40 19.71
N ASP A 82 4.36 -8.65 19.31
CA ASP A 82 4.37 -9.79 20.23
C ASP A 82 5.81 -10.12 20.69
N ILE A 83 6.82 -9.98 19.83
CA ILE A 83 8.24 -10.12 20.20
C ILE A 83 8.66 -9.01 21.17
N GLU A 84 8.24 -7.77 20.91
CA GLU A 84 8.55 -6.63 21.78
C GLU A 84 7.95 -6.82 23.19
N LYS A 85 6.71 -7.33 23.27
CA LYS A 85 6.09 -7.68 24.57
C LYS A 85 6.87 -8.76 25.30
N ASP A 86 7.25 -9.84 24.62
CA ASP A 86 8.02 -10.92 25.23
C ASP A 86 9.36 -10.41 25.79
N ILE A 87 10.06 -9.55 25.05
CA ILE A 87 11.31 -8.91 25.51
C ILE A 87 11.04 -8.02 26.73
N GLY A 88 9.98 -7.20 26.68
CA GLY A 88 9.58 -6.35 27.81
C GLY A 88 9.16 -7.14 29.05
N GLU A 89 8.63 -8.35 28.90
CA GLU A 89 8.34 -9.25 30.02
C GLU A 89 9.59 -9.94 30.57
N LEU A 90 10.52 -10.34 29.70
CA LEU A 90 11.82 -10.88 30.09
C LEU A 90 12.62 -9.90 30.95
N GLU A 91 12.65 -8.62 30.56
CA GLU A 91 13.38 -7.58 31.29
C GLU A 91 12.85 -7.31 32.71
N LYS A 92 11.59 -7.67 33.00
CA LYS A 92 11.01 -7.52 34.34
C LYS A 92 11.58 -8.54 35.34
N ASN A 93 12.34 -9.54 34.87
CA ASN A 93 13.07 -10.50 35.69
C ASN A 93 12.22 -11.26 36.73
N TYR A 94 10.93 -11.50 36.45
CA TYR A 94 10.04 -12.26 37.35
C TYR A 94 10.34 -13.77 37.39
N LEU A 95 11.10 -14.27 36.42
CA LEU A 95 11.40 -15.68 36.24
C LEU A 95 12.77 -16.04 36.85
N GLU A 96 12.97 -17.31 37.17
CA GLU A 96 14.30 -17.84 37.55
C GLU A 96 15.26 -17.81 36.34
N GLU A 97 16.56 -17.63 36.57
CA GLU A 97 17.58 -17.47 35.52
C GLU A 97 17.57 -18.60 34.47
N SER A 98 17.27 -19.83 34.87
CA SER A 98 17.16 -20.98 33.96
C SER A 98 16.02 -20.79 32.95
N LYS A 99 14.86 -20.34 33.42
CA LYS A 99 13.66 -20.07 32.59
C LYS A 99 13.82 -18.78 31.79
N GLN A 100 14.50 -17.78 32.32
CA GLN A 100 14.84 -16.56 31.57
C GLN A 100 15.70 -16.89 30.36
N ARG A 101 16.75 -17.71 30.52
CA ARG A 101 17.62 -18.15 29.42
C ARG A 101 16.85 -18.97 28.37
N GLU A 102 15.95 -19.85 28.78
CA GLU A 102 15.13 -20.64 27.87
C GLU A 102 14.19 -19.74 27.04
N MET A 103 13.50 -18.81 27.69
CA MET A 103 12.60 -17.86 27.02
C MET A 103 13.38 -16.89 26.12
N ALA A 104 14.53 -16.38 26.57
CA ALA A 104 15.38 -15.52 25.75
C ALA A 104 15.86 -16.23 24.47
N LYS A 105 16.25 -17.52 24.55
CA LYS A 105 16.59 -18.32 23.36
C LYS A 105 15.40 -18.52 22.42
N ARG A 106 14.20 -18.69 22.98
CA ARG A 106 12.97 -18.81 22.20
C ARG A 106 12.66 -17.51 21.45
N VAL A 107 12.81 -16.37 22.12
CA VAL A 107 12.63 -15.04 21.52
C VAL A 107 13.69 -14.77 20.46
N GLU A 108 14.96 -15.12 20.69
CA GLU A 108 16.04 -15.00 19.70
C GLU A 108 15.72 -15.77 18.41
N LYS A 109 15.22 -17.00 18.56
CA LYS A 109 14.77 -17.80 17.41
C LYS A 109 13.61 -17.14 16.68
N ARG A 110 12.64 -16.54 17.40
CA ARG A 110 11.52 -15.81 16.79
C ARG A 110 11.98 -14.56 16.03
N VAL A 111 12.92 -13.79 16.59
CA VAL A 111 13.53 -12.62 15.95
C VAL A 111 14.22 -13.01 14.63
N LYS A 112 14.97 -14.12 14.62
CA LYS A 112 15.63 -14.64 13.41
C LYS A 112 14.62 -15.08 12.35
N ILE A 113 13.60 -15.85 12.74
CA ILE A 113 12.52 -16.26 11.83
C ILE A 113 11.79 -15.05 11.24
N PHE A 114 11.52 -14.02 12.06
CA PHE A 114 10.91 -12.78 11.58
C PHE A 114 11.73 -12.09 10.51
N SER A 115 13.07 -12.00 10.68
CA SER A 115 13.95 -11.42 9.66
C SER A 115 13.90 -12.20 8.36
N GLU A 116 13.92 -13.54 8.40
CA GLU A 116 13.81 -14.39 7.21
C GLU A 116 12.44 -14.21 6.51
N ASP A 117 11.34 -14.19 7.25
CA ASP A 117 10.00 -13.99 6.71
C ASP A 117 9.84 -12.60 6.07
N ALA A 118 10.37 -11.56 6.71
CA ALA A 118 10.37 -10.20 6.17
C ALA A 118 11.21 -10.07 4.88
N LEU A 119 12.38 -10.73 4.82
CA LEU A 119 13.20 -10.79 3.60
C LEU A 119 12.49 -11.55 2.48
N ARG A 120 11.85 -12.68 2.78
CA ARG A 120 11.04 -13.43 1.82
C ARG A 120 9.89 -12.57 1.27
N HIS A 121 9.29 -11.74 2.11
CA HIS A 121 8.26 -10.82 1.66
C HIS A 121 8.78 -9.75 0.71
N LEU A 122 10.00 -9.23 0.94
CA LEU A 122 10.68 -8.30 0.03
C LEU A 122 10.98 -8.95 -1.33
N GLU A 123 11.55 -10.16 -1.33
CA GLU A 123 11.84 -10.91 -2.57
C GLU A 123 10.58 -11.14 -3.41
N ASN A 124 9.48 -11.52 -2.75
CA ASN A 124 8.20 -11.70 -3.42
C ASN A 124 7.69 -10.39 -4.05
N ILE A 125 7.83 -9.26 -3.37
CA ILE A 125 7.40 -7.94 -3.88
C ILE A 125 8.24 -7.51 -5.09
N ASP A 126 9.54 -7.77 -5.05
CA ASP A 126 10.45 -7.47 -6.16
C ASP A 126 10.19 -8.37 -7.38
N GLY A 127 9.81 -9.63 -7.14
CA GLY A 127 9.43 -10.60 -8.17
C GLY A 127 8.07 -10.35 -8.83
N LEU A 128 7.22 -9.47 -8.28
CA LEU A 128 5.94 -9.13 -8.91
C LEU A 128 6.18 -8.40 -10.25
N VAL A 129 5.53 -8.81 -11.33
CA VAL A 129 5.54 -8.03 -12.57
C VAL A 129 4.53 -6.90 -12.44
N ILE A 130 5.02 -5.68 -12.26
CA ILE A 130 4.20 -4.49 -11.94
C ILE A 130 3.94 -3.59 -13.16
N VAL A 131 4.77 -3.76 -14.20
CA VAL A 131 4.68 -3.02 -15.46
C VAL A 131 4.75 -4.06 -16.58
N THR A 132 3.65 -4.21 -17.29
CA THR A 132 3.60 -4.91 -18.59
C THR A 132 3.68 -3.88 -19.72
N ASP A 133 4.04 -4.29 -20.94
CA ASP A 133 4.20 -3.37 -22.08
C ASP A 133 2.91 -2.58 -22.42
N ASP A 134 1.75 -3.06 -21.95
CA ASP A 134 0.43 -2.43 -22.13
C ASP A 134 0.05 -1.43 -21.01
N THR A 135 0.91 -1.17 -20.02
CA THR A 135 0.55 -0.31 -18.88
C THR A 135 0.74 1.17 -19.20
N ASP A 136 -0.26 2.00 -18.89
CA ASP A 136 -0.14 3.46 -19.03
C ASP A 136 1.06 3.99 -18.21
N PRO A 137 1.88 4.91 -18.75
CA PRO A 137 3.06 5.41 -18.06
C PRO A 137 2.76 6.06 -16.69
N GLN A 138 1.57 6.63 -16.49
CA GLN A 138 1.15 7.16 -15.19
C GLN A 138 0.80 6.05 -14.20
N GLN A 139 0.24 4.93 -14.68
CA GLN A 139 0.00 3.73 -13.85
C GLN A 139 1.30 3.05 -13.46
N ALA A 140 2.24 2.91 -14.41
CA ALA A 140 3.55 2.34 -14.15
C ALA A 140 4.28 3.13 -13.05
N GLN A 141 4.21 4.46 -13.08
CA GLN A 141 4.78 5.32 -12.05
C GLN A 141 4.11 5.11 -10.69
N ARG A 142 2.77 5.12 -10.62
CA ARG A 142 2.04 4.86 -9.37
C ARG A 142 2.35 3.50 -8.77
N ASN A 143 2.44 2.45 -9.59
CA ASN A 143 2.72 1.12 -9.07
C ASN A 143 4.18 1.01 -8.57
N ARG A 144 5.14 1.67 -9.23
CA ARG A 144 6.53 1.79 -8.75
C ARG A 144 6.62 2.52 -7.42
N GLU A 145 5.89 3.63 -7.27
CA GLU A 145 5.83 4.38 -6.01
C GLU A 145 5.20 3.54 -4.89
N LYS A 146 4.12 2.81 -5.19
CA LYS A 146 3.48 1.92 -4.22
C LYS A 146 4.39 0.77 -3.80
N ARG A 147 5.12 0.15 -4.75
CA ARG A 147 6.14 -0.85 -4.45
C ARG A 147 7.21 -0.29 -3.51
N LYS A 148 7.76 0.90 -3.84
CA LYS A 148 8.78 1.55 -3.00
C LYS A 148 8.26 1.82 -1.59
N SER A 149 7.03 2.32 -1.46
CA SER A 149 6.40 2.55 -0.16
C SER A 149 6.29 1.26 0.66
N LEU A 150 5.94 0.13 0.01
CA LEU A 150 5.82 -1.16 0.68
C LEU A 150 7.18 -1.70 1.12
N ILE A 151 8.19 -1.61 0.26
CA ILE A 151 9.57 -1.98 0.56
C ILE A 151 10.09 -1.18 1.76
N ASN A 152 9.90 0.15 1.74
CA ASN A 152 10.29 1.01 2.86
C ASN A 152 9.57 0.63 4.15
N GLY A 153 8.28 0.26 4.08
CA GLY A 153 7.51 -0.21 5.23
C GLY A 153 8.09 -1.48 5.85
N ILE A 154 8.46 -2.47 5.03
CA ILE A 154 9.09 -3.72 5.52
C ILE A 154 10.50 -3.46 6.05
N GLN A 155 11.28 -2.59 5.40
CA GLN A 155 12.61 -2.21 5.89
C GLN A 155 12.54 -1.51 7.26
N LEU A 156 11.53 -0.67 7.50
CA LEU A 156 11.31 -0.08 8.83
C LEU A 156 11.02 -1.16 9.89
N LEU A 157 10.23 -2.19 9.55
CA LEU A 157 9.97 -3.31 10.45
C LEU A 157 11.23 -4.15 10.72
N LEU A 158 12.06 -4.38 9.69
CA LEU A 158 13.36 -5.04 9.84
C LEU A 158 14.29 -4.26 10.77
N ASN A 159 14.41 -2.95 10.58
CA ASN A 159 15.23 -2.09 11.45
C ASN A 159 14.75 -2.13 12.91
N ALA A 160 13.43 -2.17 13.13
CA ALA A 160 12.86 -2.32 14.46
C ALA A 160 13.18 -3.70 15.05
N ASN A 161 13.12 -4.78 14.25
CA ASN A 161 13.51 -6.12 14.68
C ASN A 161 15.01 -6.20 15.03
N ASP A 162 15.89 -5.53 14.27
CA ASP A 162 17.32 -5.45 14.58
C ASP A 162 17.58 -4.74 15.90
N ALA A 163 16.81 -3.68 16.20
CA ALA A 163 16.88 -3.01 17.51
C ALA A 163 16.44 -3.95 18.65
N LEU A 164 15.39 -4.74 18.45
CA LEU A 164 14.96 -5.77 19.41
C LEU A 164 16.01 -6.88 19.57
N SER A 165 16.67 -7.30 18.48
CA SER A 165 17.75 -8.27 18.51
C SER A 165 18.93 -7.77 19.35
N ARG A 166 19.36 -6.53 19.14
CA ARG A 166 20.44 -5.92 19.95
C ARG A 166 20.06 -5.83 21.42
N ARG A 167 18.83 -5.40 21.73
CA ARG A 167 18.32 -5.35 23.10
C ARG A 167 18.30 -6.72 23.77
N LEU A 168 17.95 -7.76 23.03
CA LEU A 168 18.00 -9.15 23.50
C LEU A 168 19.44 -9.63 23.72
N GLU A 169 20.38 -9.30 22.84
CA GLU A 169 21.81 -9.60 22.99
C GLU A 169 22.41 -8.91 24.22
N GLU A 170 22.08 -7.65 24.46
CA GLU A 170 22.47 -6.92 25.68
C GLU A 170 21.91 -7.58 26.94
N TYR A 171 20.65 -8.06 26.89
CA TYR A 171 20.05 -8.80 27.99
C TYR A 171 20.78 -10.13 28.24
N PHE A 172 21.17 -10.86 27.18
CA PHE A 172 22.01 -12.05 27.31
C PHE A 172 23.37 -11.76 27.94
N MET A 173 24.04 -10.67 27.54
CA MET A 173 25.32 -10.27 28.13
C MET A 173 25.19 -9.98 29.63
N LYS A 174 24.10 -9.31 30.04
CA LYS A 174 23.78 -9.07 31.45
C LYS A 174 23.54 -10.38 32.21
N LEU A 175 22.80 -11.33 31.63
CA LEU A 175 22.56 -12.65 32.23
C LEU A 175 23.83 -13.52 32.34
N ASP A 176 24.80 -13.32 31.45
CA ASP A 176 26.09 -14.00 31.50
C ASP A 176 27.11 -13.30 32.43
N GLY A 177 26.69 -12.25 33.15
CA GLY A 177 27.55 -11.53 34.09
C GLY A 177 28.70 -10.76 33.43
N LYS A 178 28.66 -10.59 32.10
CA LYS A 178 29.59 -9.72 31.38
C LYS A 178 29.08 -8.29 31.54
N VAL A 179 29.60 -7.61 32.55
CA VAL A 179 29.41 -6.16 32.74
C VAL A 179 29.88 -5.47 31.46
N VAL A 180 28.95 -4.87 30.72
CA VAL A 180 29.28 -3.86 29.71
C VAL A 180 29.39 -2.55 30.49
N GLU A 181 30.62 -2.21 30.87
CA GLU A 181 30.97 -0.82 31.23
C GLU A 181 30.93 0.08 29.99
#